data_AF-A0A8S2XGS7-F1
#
_entry.id   AF-A0A8S2XGS7-F1
#
_cell.length_a   1.000
_cell.length_b   1.000
_cell.length_c   1.000
_cell.angle_alpha   90.00
_cell.angle_beta   90.00
_cell.angle_gamma   90.00
#
_symmetry.space_group_name_H-M   'P 1'
#
loop_
_entity.id
_entity.type
_entity.pdbx_description
1 polymer ?
#
loop_
_entity_poly.entity_id
_entity_poly.type
_entity_poly.pdbx_seq_one_letter_code
_entity_poly.pdbx_strand_id
1 'polypeptide(L)' 'SDEAYVKRLGDELEAKFQELNPNTVAAVFAETIVGATSGCTPAVSGYFKTMREVCDRHGALFV' A
#
# COMPACT_ATOMS: atom_id res chain seq x y z
N SER A 1 -16.18 -7.63 2.07
CA SER A 1 -16.46 -6.31 1.46
C SER A 1 -15.15 -5.68 1.05
N ASP A 2 -15.20 -4.65 0.20
CA ASP A 2 -14.01 -3.87 -0.19
C ASP A 2 -13.29 -3.30 1.03
N GLU A 3 -14.01 -2.84 2.04
CA GLU A 3 -13.45 -2.33 3.29
C GLU A 3 -12.59 -3.38 4.02
N ALA A 4 -13.11 -4.60 4.19
CA ALA A 4 -12.35 -5.69 4.82
C ALA A 4 -11.12 -6.08 3.98
N TYR A 5 -11.22 -6.00 2.65
CA TYR A 5 -10.10 -6.27 1.75
C TYR A 5 -9.02 -5.19 1.87
N VAL A 6 -9.37 -3.91 1.84
CA VAL A 6 -8.44 -2.79 2.03
C VAL A 6 -7.77 -2.85 3.38
N LYS A 7 -8.51 -3.16 4.45
CA LYS A 7 -7.93 -3.34 5.77
C LYS A 7 -6.85 -4.42 5.76
N ARG A 8 -7.15 -5.59 5.16
CA ARG A 8 -6.18 -6.68 5.05
C ARG A 8 -4.93 -6.27 4.27
N LEU A 9 -5.07 -5.55 3.16
CA LEU A 9 -3.92 -5.05 2.39
C LEU A 9 -3.06 -4.08 3.21
N GLY A 10 -3.68 -3.21 4.02
CA GLY A 10 -2.96 -2.32 4.93
C GLY A 10 -2.18 -3.09 6.00
N ASP A 11 -2.81 -4.12 6.58
CA ASP A 11 -2.17 -5.01 7.56
C ASP A 11 -0.99 -5.78 6.91
N GLU A 12 -1.12 -6.20 5.64
CA GLU A 12 -0.06 -6.87 4.87
C GLU A 12 1.13 -5.94 4.60
N LEU A 13 0.89 -4.68 4.22
CA LEU A 13 1.95 -3.70 4.02
C LEU A 13 2.68 -3.41 5.34
N GLU A 14 1.94 -3.21 6.43
CA GLU A 14 2.52 -3.02 7.78
C GLU A 14 3.41 -4.21 8.18
N ALA A 15 2.92 -5.44 8.01
CA ALA A 15 3.70 -6.64 8.30
C ALA A 15 5.00 -6.67 7.49
N LYS A 16 4.98 -6.21 6.23
CA LYS A 16 6.19 -6.15 5.40
C LYS A 16 7.19 -5.11 5.87
N PHE A 17 6.73 -3.95 6.34
CA PHE A 17 7.61 -2.96 6.99
C PHE A 17 8.31 -3.57 8.21
N GLN A 18 7.59 -4.29 9.06
CA GLN A 18 8.16 -4.94 10.25
C GLN A 18 9.18 -6.03 9.88
N GLU A 19 8.87 -6.84 8.86
CA GLU A 19 9.76 -7.90 8.35
C GLU A 19 11.10 -7.32 7.86
N LEU A 20 11.06 -6.18 7.16
CA LEU A 20 12.25 -5.57 6.54
C LEU A 20 13.04 -4.64 7.48
N ASN A 21 12.58 -4.44 8.73
CA ASN A 21 12.94 -3.30 9.58
C ASN A 21 12.49 -1.96 8.94
N PRO A 22 11.51 -1.25 9.52
CA PRO A 22 10.94 -0.04 8.91
C PRO A 22 11.96 1.04 8.55
N ASN A 23 13.08 1.14 9.29
CA ASN A 23 14.13 2.13 9.03
C ASN A 23 14.94 1.87 7.75
N THR A 24 14.74 0.72 7.08
CA THR A 24 15.42 0.39 5.82
C THR A 24 14.56 0.67 4.59
N VAL A 25 13.28 1.00 4.78
CA VAL A 25 12.33 1.20 3.67
C VAL A 25 12.23 2.69 3.34
N ALA A 26 12.74 3.09 2.18
CA ALA A 26 12.71 4.49 1.75
C ALA A 26 11.38 4.92 1.12
N ALA A 27 10.74 4.04 0.32
CA ALA A 27 9.56 4.37 -0.45
C ALA A 27 8.73 3.14 -0.83
N VAL A 28 7.44 3.36 -1.07
CA VAL A 28 6.47 2.42 -1.65
C VAL A 28 5.93 3.04 -2.93
N PHE A 29 5.99 2.30 -4.04
CA PHE A 29 5.50 2.73 -5.35
C PHE A 29 4.19 1.99 -5.67
N ALA A 30 3.14 2.74 -6.04
CA ALA A 30 1.86 2.16 -6.41
C ALA A 30 1.27 2.81 -7.67
N GLU A 31 1.04 2.01 -8.72
CA GLU A 31 0.33 2.46 -9.91
C GLU A 31 -1.13 2.78 -9.56
N THR A 32 -1.65 3.94 -10.03
CA THR A 32 -3.04 4.36 -9.78
C THR A 32 -4.05 3.45 -10.45
N ILE A 33 -3.74 3.04 -11.68
CA ILE A 33 -4.42 2.05 -12.49
C ILE A 33 -3.34 1.11 -13.01
N VAL A 34 -3.44 -0.18 -12.70
CA VAL A 34 -2.45 -1.16 -13.16
C VAL A 34 -2.73 -1.48 -14.62
N GLY A 35 -1.91 -0.93 -15.53
CA GLY A 35 -2.10 -1.04 -16.97
C GLY A 35 -1.67 -2.40 -17.51
N ALA A 36 -0.36 -2.60 -17.64
CA ALA A 36 0.22 -3.69 -18.43
C ALA A 36 -0.12 -5.10 -17.90
N THR A 37 -0.03 -5.30 -16.58
CA THR A 37 -0.13 -6.63 -15.97
C THR A 37 -1.56 -7.03 -15.63
N SER A 38 -2.44 -6.05 -15.36
CA SER A 38 -3.79 -6.29 -14.83
C SER A 38 -4.89 -5.70 -15.71
N GLY A 39 -4.59 -5.29 -16.94
CA GLY A 39 -5.62 -4.89 -17.92
C GLY A 39 -6.41 -3.66 -17.48
N CYS A 40 -5.72 -2.62 -17.02
CA CYS A 40 -6.32 -1.36 -16.55
C CYS A 40 -7.21 -1.52 -15.31
N THR A 41 -6.76 -2.31 -14.33
CA THR A 41 -7.52 -2.53 -13.09
C THR A 41 -7.40 -1.33 -12.13
N PRO A 42 -8.51 -0.72 -11.69
CA PRO A 42 -8.49 0.35 -10.69
C PRO A 42 -8.34 -0.20 -9.26
N ALA A 43 -7.81 0.63 -8.37
CA ALA A 43 -7.82 0.31 -6.96
C ALA A 43 -9.24 0.38 -6.38
N VAL A 44 -9.53 -0.50 -5.41
CA VAL A 44 -10.77 -0.44 -4.63
C VAL A 44 -10.81 0.81 -3.74
N SER A 45 -12.02 1.26 -3.42
CA SER A 45 -12.22 2.45 -2.59
C SER A 45 -11.49 2.35 -1.26
N GLY A 46 -10.71 3.37 -0.91
CA GLY A 46 -9.93 3.43 0.33
C GLY A 46 -8.48 2.93 0.22
N TYR A 47 -8.11 2.18 -0.83
CA TYR A 47 -6.78 1.59 -0.98
C TYR A 47 -5.63 2.60 -0.80
N PHE A 48 -5.59 3.66 -1.63
CA PHE A 48 -4.49 4.65 -1.60
C PHE A 48 -4.39 5.39 -0.27
N LYS A 49 -5.54 5.68 0.37
CA LYS A 49 -5.56 6.32 1.69
C LYS A 49 -4.92 5.41 2.73
N THR A 50 -5.30 4.13 2.76
CA THR A 50 -4.75 3.15 3.69
C THR A 50 -3.25 2.92 3.45
N MET A 51 -2.80 2.80 2.20
CA MET A 51 -1.37 2.64 1.90
C MET A 51 -0.55 3.87 2.34
N ARG A 52 -1.07 5.08 2.09
CA ARG A 52 -0.44 6.33 2.54
C ARG A 52 -0.31 6.38 4.06
N GLU A 53 -1.37 6.06 4.78
CA GLU A 53 -1.38 6.05 6.25
C GLU A 53 -0.35 5.06 6.83
N VAL A 54 -0.10 3.93 6.16
CA VAL A 54 0.97 2.99 6.57
C VAL A 54 2.34 3.61 6.33
N CYS A 55 2.59 4.17 5.14
CA CYS A 55 3.87 4.80 4.82
C CYS A 55 4.19 5.96 5.79
N ASP A 56 3.18 6.73 6.20
CA ASP A 56 3.32 7.86 7.12
C ASP A 56 3.76 7.47 8.52
N ARG A 57 3.29 6.33 9.02
CA ARG A 57 3.72 5.80 10.32
C ARG A 57 5.20 5.47 10.35
N HIS A 58 5.78 5.09 9.20
CA HIS A 58 7.18 4.67 9.08
C HIS A 58 8.09 5.72 8.45
N GLY A 59 7.55 6.87 8.03
CA GLY A 59 8.32 7.93 7.38
C GLY A 59 8.78 7.59 5.94
N ALA A 60 8.18 6.58 5.31
CA ALA A 60 8.48 6.22 3.92
C ALA A 60 7.71 7.10 2.93
N LEU A 61 8.30 7.35 1.76
CA LEU A 61 7.63 8.05 0.67
C LEU A 61 6.56 7.15 0.05
N PHE A 62 5.40 7.72 -0.28
CA PHE A 62 4.40 7.05 -1.09
C PHE A 62 4.39 7.69 -2.48
N VAL A 63 4.74 6.92 -3.50
CA VAL A 63 4.98 7.37 -4.88
C VAL A 63 3.97 6.75 -5.85
#